data_AF-A0A060BQQ0-F1
#
_entry.id   AF-A0A060BQQ0-F1
#
_cell.length_a   1.000
_cell.length_b   1.000
_cell.length_c   1.000
_cell.angle_alpha   90.00
_cell.angle_beta   90.00
_cell.angle_gamma   90.00
#
_symmetry.space_group_name_H-M   'P 1'
#
loop_
_entity.id
_entity.type
_entity.pdbx_description
1 polymer ?
#
loop_
_entity_poly.entity_id
_entity_poly.type
_entity_poly.pdbx_seq_one_letter_code
_entity_poly.pdbx_strand_id
1 'polypeptide(L)'
;GNSNVTVLSYSLTSAADSPEMDPKSWTLYGSLDNKVWKSIDVQENQEFSERKEVKNYSVDNGVSYRYYKLTIQENNGGSATQIAEWVLSAATFSGNIDDLMSYSSGNTASTKTPMGTQHEGGLTATASDLAWLKDASKEPDTFDN
;
A
#
# COMPACT_ATOMS: atom_id res chain seq x y z
N GLY A 1 6.02 -16.64 -15.01
CA GLY A 1 7.08 -15.84 -14.35
C GLY A 1 8.10 -15.42 -15.37
N ASN A 2 7.96 -14.21 -15.91
CA ASN A 2 8.93 -13.50 -16.78
C ASN A 2 8.47 -12.05 -16.96
N SER A 3 7.99 -11.43 -15.88
CA SER A 3 7.46 -10.08 -15.88
C SER A 3 8.55 -9.12 -15.42
N ASN A 4 8.65 -7.98 -16.10
CA ASN A 4 9.44 -6.86 -15.61
C ASN A 4 8.68 -6.21 -14.47
N VAL A 5 9.40 -5.80 -13.43
CA VAL A 5 8.81 -5.24 -12.22
C VAL A 5 9.51 -3.92 -11.92
N THR A 6 8.73 -2.89 -11.58
CA THR A 6 9.28 -1.60 -11.15
C THR A 6 9.50 -1.63 -9.65
N VAL A 7 10.75 -1.80 -9.23
CA VAL A 7 11.14 -1.65 -7.81
C VAL A 7 11.12 -0.17 -7.44
N LEU A 8 10.43 0.15 -6.35
CA LEU A 8 10.27 1.50 -5.78
C LEU A 8 11.01 1.66 -4.45
N SER A 9 11.30 0.56 -3.76
CA SER A 9 12.12 0.57 -2.56
C SER A 9 12.82 -0.77 -2.37
N TYR A 10 13.89 -0.76 -1.59
CA TYR A 10 14.56 -1.97 -1.14
C TYR A 10 14.99 -1.84 0.31
N SER A 11 15.24 -2.97 0.96
CA SER A 11 15.81 -2.98 2.30
C SER A 11 17.00 -3.90 2.39
N LEU A 12 17.92 -3.53 3.29
CA LEU A 12 19.06 -4.34 3.68
C LEU A 12 19.06 -4.51 5.19
N THR A 13 19.30 -5.74 5.63
CA THR A 13 19.34 -6.10 7.05
C THR A 13 20.75 -6.51 7.44
N SER A 14 21.32 -5.88 8.47
CA SER A 14 22.65 -6.25 8.99
C SER A 14 22.65 -7.66 9.55
N ALA A 15 23.75 -8.40 9.40
CA ALA A 15 23.83 -9.75 9.97
C ALA A 15 24.13 -9.72 11.47
N ALA A 16 24.02 -10.88 12.10
CA ALA A 16 24.19 -11.03 13.55
C ALA A 16 25.66 -11.07 13.99
N ASP A 17 26.61 -11.30 13.07
CA ASP A 17 27.98 -11.67 13.44
C ASP A 17 28.88 -10.45 13.77
N SER A 18 29.44 -9.74 12.77
CA SER A 18 30.37 -8.62 13.03
C SER A 18 30.01 -7.30 12.32
N PRO A 19 29.99 -6.15 13.02
CA PRO A 19 29.70 -4.85 12.41
C PRO A 19 30.73 -4.41 11.33
N GLU A 20 31.97 -4.91 11.41
CA GLU A 20 33.02 -4.63 10.43
C GLU A 20 32.71 -5.21 9.04
N MET A 21 31.87 -6.25 8.99
CA MET A 21 31.48 -6.94 7.76
C MET A 21 30.20 -6.39 7.15
N ASP A 22 29.57 -5.38 7.76
CA ASP A 22 28.38 -4.80 7.18
C ASP A 22 28.69 -4.00 5.92
N PRO A 23 27.79 -4.02 4.92
CA PRO A 23 27.95 -3.20 3.75
C PRO A 23 27.90 -1.71 4.15
N LYS A 24 28.86 -0.94 3.63
CA LYS A 24 28.99 0.50 3.87
C LYS A 24 28.60 1.31 2.64
N SER A 25 29.03 0.84 1.46
CA SER A 25 28.76 1.51 0.19
C SER A 25 28.38 0.46 -0.86
N TRP A 26 27.34 0.74 -1.65
CA TRP A 26 26.87 -0.17 -2.69
C TRP A 26 26.11 0.56 -3.79
N THR A 27 25.90 -0.16 -4.90
CA THR A 27 25.05 0.28 -5.99
C THR A 27 24.04 -0.80 -6.34
N LEU A 28 22.78 -0.39 -6.44
CA LEU A 28 21.71 -1.21 -6.98
C LEU A 28 21.62 -0.97 -8.50
N TYR A 29 21.59 -2.05 -9.26
CA TYR A 29 21.47 -2.02 -10.71
C TYR A 29 20.22 -2.78 -11.18
N GLY A 30 19.68 -2.33 -12.31
CA GLY A 30 18.63 -3.02 -13.06
C GLY A 30 19.07 -3.38 -14.47
N SER A 31 18.56 -4.49 -14.97
CA SER A 31 18.76 -4.93 -16.35
C SER A 31 17.50 -5.58 -16.92
N LEU A 32 17.27 -5.37 -18.22
CA LEU A 32 16.21 -6.03 -18.98
C LEU A 32 16.69 -7.36 -19.59
N ASP A 33 17.99 -7.46 -19.87
CA ASP A 33 18.60 -8.52 -20.68
C ASP A 33 19.73 -9.30 -19.97
N ASN A 34 20.03 -8.96 -18.71
CA ASN A 34 21.12 -9.49 -17.89
C ASN A 34 22.53 -9.19 -18.45
N LYS A 35 22.65 -8.30 -19.44
CA LYS A 35 23.92 -7.94 -20.09
C LYS A 35 24.25 -6.47 -19.85
N VAL A 36 23.29 -5.59 -20.14
CA VAL A 36 23.41 -4.15 -19.92
C VAL A 36 22.77 -3.81 -18.58
N TRP A 37 23.57 -3.28 -17.66
CA TRP A 37 23.15 -2.90 -16.32
C TRP A 37 23.10 -1.38 -16.19
N LYS A 38 21.99 -0.84 -15.70
CA LYS A 38 21.82 0.57 -15.38
C LYS A 38 21.83 0.75 -13.87
N SER A 39 22.57 1.74 -13.38
CA SER A 39 22.53 2.13 -11.96
C SER A 39 21.15 2.70 -11.65
N ILE A 40 20.51 2.13 -10.64
CA ILE A 40 19.20 2.56 -10.15
C ILE A 40 19.37 3.42 -8.90
N ASP A 41 20.25 3.01 -7.99
CA ASP A 41 20.49 3.70 -6.73
C ASP A 41 21.94 3.51 -6.28
N VAL A 42 22.50 4.54 -5.64
CA VAL A 42 23.87 4.54 -5.10
C VAL A 42 23.79 4.99 -3.65
N GLN A 43 24.32 4.17 -2.75
CA GLN A 43 24.42 4.49 -1.34
C GLN A 43 25.88 4.43 -0.91
N GLU A 44 26.28 5.41 -0.12
CA GLU A 44 27.64 5.54 0.41
C GLU A 44 27.58 5.80 1.91
N ASN A 45 28.63 5.39 2.61
CA ASN A 45 28.85 5.68 4.04
C ASN A 45 27.66 5.32 4.94
N GLN A 46 26.99 4.21 4.64
CA GLN A 46 25.91 3.68 5.45
C GLN A 46 26.48 2.93 6.66
N GLU A 47 25.87 3.11 7.82
CA GLU A 47 26.29 2.48 9.07
C GLU A 47 25.10 1.81 9.75
N PHE A 48 25.23 0.56 10.16
CA PHE A 48 24.23 -0.17 10.92
C PHE A 48 24.61 -0.14 12.41
N SER A 49 23.91 0.68 13.18
CA SER A 49 24.17 0.90 14.61
C SER A 49 23.80 -0.33 15.46
N GLU A 50 22.85 -1.15 14.98
CA GLU A 50 22.43 -2.38 15.67
C GLU A 50 22.58 -3.62 14.79
N ARG A 51 22.55 -4.81 15.40
CA ARG A 51 22.55 -6.10 14.69
C ARG A 51 21.14 -6.46 14.27
N LYS A 52 20.97 -7.02 13.07
CA LYS A 52 19.66 -7.26 12.45
C LYS A 52 18.86 -5.98 12.23
N GLU A 53 19.54 -4.85 12.16
CA GLU A 53 18.92 -3.58 11.84
C GLU A 53 18.51 -3.58 10.37
N VAL A 54 17.25 -3.22 10.10
CA VAL A 54 16.70 -3.11 8.76
C VAL A 54 16.79 -1.65 8.31
N LYS A 55 17.52 -1.38 7.23
CA LYS A 55 17.53 -0.08 6.57
C LYS A 55 16.73 -0.12 5.28
N ASN A 56 15.81 0.83 5.14
CA ASN A 56 14.93 0.96 3.99
C ASN A 56 15.37 2.13 3.11
N TYR A 57 15.40 1.89 1.80
CA TYR A 57 15.85 2.85 0.81
C TYR A 57 14.75 3.02 -0.23
N SER A 58 14.30 4.26 -0.41
CA SER A 58 13.36 4.61 -1.48
C SER A 58 14.14 4.87 -2.77
N VAL A 59 13.58 4.42 -3.89
CA VAL A 59 14.21 4.46 -5.19
C VAL A 59 13.29 5.17 -6.17
N ASP A 60 13.78 6.25 -6.77
CA ASP A 60 13.08 6.90 -7.87
C ASP A 60 13.39 6.17 -9.18
N ASN A 61 12.58 5.14 -9.48
CA ASN A 61 12.73 4.33 -10.67
C ASN A 61 11.40 4.19 -11.42
N GLY A 62 11.35 4.78 -12.62
CA GLY A 62 10.22 4.66 -13.53
C GLY A 62 10.30 3.46 -14.49
N VAL A 63 11.40 2.69 -14.46
CA VAL A 63 11.65 1.60 -15.42
C VAL A 63 11.45 0.25 -14.73
N SER A 64 10.64 -0.60 -15.34
CA SER A 64 10.50 -2.00 -14.90
C SER A 64 11.70 -2.81 -15.40
N TYR A 65 12.40 -3.51 -14.50
CA TYR A 65 13.52 -4.37 -14.84
C TYR A 65 13.17 -5.84 -14.57
N ARG A 66 13.84 -6.74 -15.29
CA ARG A 66 13.71 -8.18 -15.07
C ARG A 66 14.74 -8.70 -14.09
N TYR A 67 15.94 -8.11 -14.13
CA TYR A 67 17.09 -8.52 -13.33
C TYR A 67 17.51 -7.36 -12.45
N TYR A 68 17.75 -7.66 -11.19
CA TYR A 68 18.30 -6.73 -10.20
C TYR A 68 19.62 -7.28 -9.68
N LYS A 69 20.59 -6.39 -9.46
CA LYS A 69 21.91 -6.74 -8.94
C LYS A 69 22.32 -5.72 -7.91
N LEU A 70 22.66 -6.20 -6.72
CA LEU A 70 23.30 -5.41 -5.69
C LEU A 70 24.83 -5.62 -5.79
N THR A 71 25.60 -4.55 -5.87
CA THR A 71 27.06 -4.62 -5.86
C THR A 71 27.59 -3.83 -4.68
N ILE A 72 28.17 -4.55 -3.72
CA ILE A 72 28.83 -3.95 -2.57
C ILE A 72 30.20 -3.46 -3.01
N GLN A 73 30.49 -2.19 -2.75
CA GLN A 73 31.75 -1.54 -3.08
C GLN A 73 32.68 -1.52 -1.86
N GLU A 74 32.13 -1.24 -0.69
CA GLU A 74 32.87 -1.17 0.57
C GLU A 74 32.06 -1.74 1.73
N ASN A 75 32.78 -2.25 2.73
CA ASN A 75 32.26 -2.61 4.06
C ASN A 75 33.02 -1.79 5.13
N ASN A 76 32.76 -2.09 6.40
CA ASN A 76 33.41 -1.41 7.53
C ASN A 76 34.81 -1.97 7.90
N GLY A 77 35.55 -2.52 6.92
CA GLY A 77 36.93 -2.99 7.09
C GLY A 77 37.08 -4.48 7.40
N GLY A 78 35.99 -5.25 7.41
CA GLY A 78 36.02 -6.71 7.57
C GLY A 78 36.59 -7.44 6.35
N SER A 79 37.03 -8.68 6.55
CA SER A 79 37.56 -9.54 5.47
C SER A 79 36.50 -10.08 4.51
N ALA A 80 35.22 -9.92 4.84
CA ALA A 80 34.07 -10.32 4.04
C ALA A 80 32.90 -9.35 4.24
N THR A 81 31.87 -9.46 3.40
CA THR A 81 30.60 -8.77 3.59
C THR A 81 29.51 -9.76 3.98
N GLN A 82 28.68 -9.37 4.95
CA GLN A 82 27.53 -10.14 5.41
C GLN A 82 26.24 -9.33 5.27
N ILE A 83 25.16 -10.01 4.88
CA ILE A 83 23.82 -9.44 4.78
C ILE A 83 22.87 -10.53 5.27
N ALA A 84 22.01 -10.21 6.25
CA ALA A 84 21.01 -11.15 6.72
C ALA A 84 19.87 -11.28 5.71
N GLU A 85 19.41 -10.15 5.17
CA GLU A 85 18.28 -10.11 4.25
C GLU A 85 18.42 -8.96 3.25
N TRP A 86 17.98 -9.21 2.02
CA TRP A 86 17.82 -8.21 0.98
C TRP A 86 16.41 -8.35 0.38
N VAL A 87 15.60 -7.31 0.53
CA VAL A 87 14.21 -7.30 0.05
C VAL A 87 14.06 -6.25 -1.05
N LEU A 88 13.38 -6.62 -2.14
CA LEU A 88 12.98 -5.71 -3.21
C LEU A 88 11.46 -5.53 -3.18
N SER A 89 11.02 -4.28 -3.10
CA SER A 89 9.62 -3.91 -2.98
C SER A 89 9.17 -3.13 -4.21
N ALA A 90 8.13 -3.63 -4.86
CA ALA A 90 7.65 -3.16 -6.16
C ALA A 90 6.23 -2.58 -6.16
N ALA A 91 5.64 -2.46 -4.98
CA ALA A 91 4.33 -1.86 -4.81
C ALA A 91 4.38 -0.93 -3.61
N THR A 92 3.96 0.31 -3.82
CA THR A 92 3.12 0.96 -2.82
C THR A 92 1.75 0.31 -2.96
N PHE A 93 1.16 -0.15 -1.84
CA PHE A 93 -0.26 -0.48 -1.85
C PHE A 93 -1.03 0.81 -2.16
N SER A 94 -1.45 0.97 -3.41
CA SER A 94 -2.39 2.01 -3.83
C SER A 94 -3.77 1.39 -3.98
N GLY A 95 -4.24 0.69 -2.94
CA GLY A 95 -5.63 0.24 -2.89
C GLY A 95 -6.49 1.36 -2.32
N ASN A 96 -7.49 1.80 -3.09
CA ASN A 96 -8.59 2.55 -2.52
C ASN A 96 -9.51 1.55 -1.80
N ILE A 97 -9.95 1.87 -0.58
CA ILE A 97 -10.96 1.06 0.12
C ILE A 97 -12.23 0.89 -0.73
N ASP A 98 -12.55 1.87 -1.58
CA ASP A 98 -13.67 1.82 -2.54
C ASP A 98 -13.56 0.62 -3.50
N ASP A 99 -12.35 0.23 -3.92
CA ASP A 99 -12.15 -0.92 -4.80
C ASP A 99 -12.54 -2.24 -4.09
N LEU A 100 -12.31 -2.30 -2.78
CA LEU A 100 -12.63 -3.45 -1.94
C LEU A 100 -14.12 -3.51 -1.56
N MET A 101 -14.80 -2.36 -1.50
CA MET A 101 -16.23 -2.27 -1.18
C MET A 101 -17.11 -3.00 -2.20
N SER A 102 -16.67 -3.11 -3.47
CA SER A 102 -17.38 -3.86 -4.51
C SER A 102 -17.41 -5.37 -4.27
N TYR A 103 -16.42 -5.91 -3.54
CA TYR A 103 -16.31 -7.32 -3.17
C TYR A 103 -16.88 -7.61 -1.78
N SER A 104 -17.29 -6.59 -1.03
CA SER A 104 -17.95 -6.74 0.26
C SER A 104 -19.39 -7.17 0.05
N SER A 105 -19.75 -8.37 0.52
CA SER A 105 -21.12 -8.89 0.47
C SER A 105 -22.04 -8.30 1.56
N GLY A 106 -21.52 -7.39 2.40
CA GLY A 106 -22.23 -6.81 3.55
C GLY A 106 -22.29 -5.27 3.49
N ASN A 107 -22.60 -4.70 2.33
CA ASN A 107 -22.71 -3.24 2.18
C ASN A 107 -24.14 -2.76 2.41
N THR A 108 -24.36 -1.96 3.45
CA THR A 108 -25.64 -1.28 3.71
C THR A 108 -25.64 0.15 3.18
N ALA A 109 -24.56 0.67 2.60
CA ALA A 109 -24.52 2.06 2.12
C ALA A 109 -25.46 2.27 0.92
N SER A 110 -26.21 3.39 0.94
CA SER A 110 -27.09 3.83 -0.14
C SER A 110 -26.90 5.33 -0.34
N THR A 111 -26.86 5.79 -1.60
CA THR A 111 -26.88 7.22 -1.94
C THR A 111 -28.28 7.82 -1.91
N LYS A 112 -29.32 6.99 -1.78
CA LYS A 112 -30.72 7.41 -1.78
C LYS A 112 -31.29 7.63 -0.39
N THR A 113 -30.74 6.98 0.63
CA THR A 113 -31.16 7.19 2.03
C THR A 113 -29.95 7.32 2.96
N PRO A 114 -29.98 8.23 3.96
CA PRO A 114 -28.90 8.35 4.95
C PRO A 114 -28.75 7.12 5.85
N MET A 115 -29.78 6.27 5.91
CA MET A 115 -29.81 5.03 6.70
C MET A 115 -29.44 3.79 5.88
N GLY A 116 -28.94 3.99 4.66
CA GLY A 116 -28.50 2.88 3.82
C GLY A 116 -29.64 2.17 3.07
N THR A 117 -29.39 0.93 2.65
CA THR A 117 -30.33 0.11 1.87
C THR A 117 -31.51 -0.40 2.68
N GLN A 118 -31.46 -0.32 4.02
CA GLN A 118 -32.49 -0.85 4.93
C GLN A 118 -33.87 -0.22 4.76
N HIS A 119 -33.94 1.01 4.20
CA HIS A 119 -35.18 1.73 3.92
C HIS A 119 -35.31 2.14 2.45
N GLU A 120 -34.42 1.64 1.57
CA GLU A 120 -34.50 1.93 0.15
C GLU A 120 -35.70 1.17 -0.45
N GLY A 121 -36.78 1.89 -0.75
CA GLY A 121 -38.09 1.31 -1.12
C GLY A 121 -39.10 1.20 0.03
N GLY A 122 -38.78 1.77 1.21
CA GLY A 122 -39.78 2.01 2.26
C GLY A 122 -40.90 2.95 1.77
N LEU A 123 -42.01 3.00 2.51
CA LEU A 123 -43.14 3.87 2.20
C LEU A 123 -42.68 5.33 2.13
N THR A 124 -42.52 5.86 0.92
CA THR A 124 -42.39 7.30 0.69
C THR A 124 -43.78 7.90 0.75
N ALA A 125 -43.99 8.86 1.65
CA ALA A 125 -45.26 9.59 1.72
C ALA A 125 -45.56 10.18 0.33
N THR A 126 -46.69 9.76 -0.25
CA THR A 126 -47.13 10.29 -1.53
C THR A 126 -47.50 11.76 -1.38
N ALA A 127 -47.66 12.48 -2.49
CA ALA A 127 -48.11 13.88 -2.45
C ALA A 127 -49.46 14.02 -1.72
N SER A 128 -50.32 13.02 -1.83
CA SER A 128 -51.60 12.95 -1.12
C SER A 128 -51.41 12.71 0.38
N ASP A 129 -50.50 11.83 0.78
CA ASP A 129 -50.19 11.58 2.20
C ASP A 129 -49.59 12.82 2.87
N LEU A 130 -48.70 13.52 2.16
CA LEU A 130 -48.11 14.79 2.61
C LEU A 130 -49.15 15.91 2.69
N ALA A 131 -50.16 15.91 1.81
CA ALA A 131 -51.26 16.86 1.88
C ALA A 131 -52.19 16.56 3.06
N TRP A 132 -52.48 15.28 3.33
CA TRP A 132 -53.25 14.83 4.49
C TRP A 132 -52.58 15.22 5.81
N LEU A 133 -51.27 14.95 5.95
CA LEU A 133 -50.49 15.30 7.16
C LEU A 133 -50.42 16.81 7.45
N LYS A 134 -50.62 17.66 6.45
CA LYS A 134 -50.60 19.12 6.62
C LYS A 134 -51.94 19.71 7.04
N ASP A 135 -53.01 18.94 6.93
CA ASP A 135 -54.37 19.39 7.25
C ASP A 135 -54.85 18.70 8.52
N ALA A 136 -54.65 19.35 9.67
CA ALA A 136 -55.06 18.84 10.98
C ALA A 136 -56.58 18.59 11.10
N SER A 137 -57.42 19.14 10.20
CA SER A 137 -58.85 18.87 10.17
C SER A 137 -59.20 17.48 9.60
N LYS A 138 -58.21 16.78 9.03
CA LYS A 138 -58.35 15.45 8.43
C LYS A 138 -57.93 14.31 9.36
N GLU A 139 -57.38 14.63 10.52
CA GLU A 139 -57.07 13.63 11.52
C GLU A 139 -58.39 13.02 12.05
N PRO A 140 -58.52 11.68 12.10
CA PRO A 140 -59.71 11.05 12.66
C PRO A 140 -59.79 11.38 14.15
N ASP A 141 -61.00 11.57 14.66
CA ASP A 141 -61.19 11.75 16.10
C ASP A 141 -60.81 10.44 16.79
N THR A 142 -59.74 10.46 17.57
CA THR A 142 -59.14 9.25 18.16
C THR A 142 -59.76 8.89 19.50
N PHE A 143 -60.74 9.67 19.95
CA PHE A 143 -61.48 9.44 21.17
C PHE A 143 -62.97 9.57 20.84
N ASP A 144 -63.62 8.43 20.62
CA ASP A 144 -65.08 8.38 20.56
C ASP A 144 -65.64 8.93 21.88
N ASN A 145 -66.42 10.02 21.82
CA ASN A 145 -67.18 10.56 22.97
C ASN A 145 -68.36 9.67 23.35
#